data_AF-A0A523T3F8-F1
#
_entry.id   AF-A0A523T3F8-F1
#
_cell.length_a   1.000
_cell.length_b   1.000
_cell.length_c   1.000
_cell.angle_alpha   90.00
_cell.angle_beta   90.00
_cell.angle_gamma   90.00
#
_symmetry.space_group_name_H-M   'P 1'
#
loop_
_entity.id
_entity.type
_entity.pdbx_description
1 polymer ?
#
loop_
_entity_poly.entity_id
_entity_poly.type
_entity_poly.pdbx_seq_one_letter_code
_entity_poly.pdbx_strand_id
1 'polypeptide(L)'
;MLYRNIAILIYAGAIAALFGIIFFFILHGTVKAQSTAGGITRFAEYSMITLCLSFALAHERRIFPKRFLAFIIIGMLTGGLILAQQRAQWLGIIPVALIIGFKRERWMLGYIMAVSGGLTLFLRTIRSRMQTFSNLLSYTTGRLDIWHGARTLLFKRPILGFGPRTYPVVSPILKNRGTWHSDYIQTYMD
;
A
#
# COMPACT_ATOMS: atom_id res chain seq x y z
N MET A 1 -14.57 -17.81 -20.04
CA MET A 1 -13.20 -17.26 -20.07
C MET A 1 -12.91 -16.24 -18.97
N LEU A 2 -13.83 -15.30 -18.68
CA LEU A 2 -13.61 -14.24 -17.66
C LEU A 2 -13.16 -14.76 -16.28
N TYR A 3 -13.91 -15.70 -15.68
CA TYR A 3 -13.57 -16.26 -14.36
C TYR A 3 -12.18 -16.91 -14.31
N ARG A 4 -11.73 -17.51 -15.41
CA ARG A 4 -10.39 -18.12 -15.51
C ARG A 4 -9.30 -17.05 -15.41
N ASN A 5 -9.47 -15.93 -16.10
CA ASN A 5 -8.50 -14.83 -16.08
C ASN A 5 -8.44 -14.16 -14.70
N ILE A 6 -9.60 -13.97 -14.06
CA ILE A 6 -9.67 -13.44 -12.69
C ILE A 6 -9.00 -14.41 -11.70
N ALA A 7 -9.25 -15.71 -11.84
CA ALA A 7 -8.60 -16.71 -11.01
C ALA A 7 -7.07 -16.65 -11.16
N ILE A 8 -6.55 -16.61 -12.39
CA ILE A 8 -5.10 -16.48 -12.65
C ILE A 8 -4.52 -15.25 -11.94
N LEU A 9 -5.18 -14.10 -12.02
CA LEU A 9 -4.74 -12.87 -11.32
C LEU A 9 -4.69 -13.08 -9.80
N ILE A 10 -5.74 -13.66 -9.22
CA ILE A 10 -5.81 -13.93 -7.77
C ILE A 10 -4.71 -14.90 -7.33
N TYR A 11 -4.53 -16.02 -8.02
CA TYR A 11 -3.50 -17.01 -7.69
C TYR A 11 -2.09 -16.45 -7.85
N ALA A 12 -1.84 -15.66 -8.91
CA ALA A 12 -0.57 -14.96 -9.09
C ALA A 12 -0.32 -13.95 -7.95
N GLY A 13 -1.36 -13.22 -7.51
CA GLY A 13 -1.31 -12.35 -6.33
C GLY A 13 -0.97 -13.10 -5.05
N ALA A 14 -1.58 -14.26 -4.83
CA ALA A 14 -1.30 -15.11 -3.68
C ALA A 14 0.15 -15.61 -3.66
N ILE A 15 0.68 -16.04 -4.81
CA ILE A 15 2.07 -16.46 -4.95
C ILE A 15 3.03 -15.29 -4.68
N ALA A 16 2.75 -14.12 -5.26
CA ALA A 16 3.55 -12.91 -5.02
C ALA A 16 3.52 -12.50 -3.54
N ALA A 17 2.36 -12.58 -2.89
CA ALA A 17 2.23 -12.29 -1.47
C ALA A 17 2.99 -13.30 -0.60
N LEU A 18 2.91 -14.59 -0.93
CA LEU A 18 3.68 -15.64 -0.27
C LEU A 18 5.18 -15.40 -0.39
N PHE A 19 5.66 -15.07 -1.59
CA PHE A 19 7.06 -14.69 -1.81
C PHE A 19 7.46 -13.49 -0.94
N GLY A 20 6.64 -12.43 -0.93
CA GLY A 20 6.90 -11.23 -0.12
C GLY A 20 6.94 -11.51 1.38
N ILE A 21 6.06 -12.40 1.87
CA ILE A 21 6.06 -12.87 3.26
C ILE A 21 7.35 -13.62 3.58
N ILE A 22 7.71 -14.61 2.74
CA ILE A 22 8.93 -15.42 2.93
C ILE A 22 10.16 -14.51 2.92
N PHE A 23 10.26 -13.60 1.96
CA PHE A 23 11.35 -12.64 1.84
C PHE A 23 11.48 -11.74 3.08
N PHE A 24 10.35 -11.25 3.60
CA PHE A 24 10.32 -10.47 4.84
C PHE A 24 10.91 -11.24 6.02
N PHE A 25 10.54 -12.51 6.19
CA PHE A 25 11.02 -13.34 7.28
C PHE A 25 12.49 -13.75 7.13
N ILE A 26 12.94 -14.08 5.91
CA ILE A 26 14.36 -14.38 5.63
C ILE A 26 15.24 -13.18 5.99
N LEU A 27 14.78 -11.96 5.72
CA LEU A 27 15.48 -10.73 6.05
C LEU A 27 15.20 -10.22 7.45
N HIS A 28 14.65 -11.05 8.34
CA HIS A 28 14.39 -10.73 9.75
C HIS A 28 13.59 -9.43 9.95
N GLY A 29 12.72 -9.08 9.00
CA GLY A 29 11.90 -7.87 9.03
C GLY A 29 12.66 -6.56 8.87
N THR A 30 13.91 -6.60 8.40
CA THR A 30 14.71 -5.40 8.07
C THR A 30 14.19 -4.70 6.81
N VAL A 31 13.67 -5.49 5.86
CA VAL A 31 13.08 -5.01 4.61
C VAL A 31 11.59 -5.34 4.58
N LYS A 32 10.78 -4.42 4.04
CA LYS A 32 9.33 -4.61 3.88
C LYS A 32 9.03 -5.67 2.81
N ALA A 33 7.89 -6.34 2.91
CA ALA A 33 7.45 -7.27 1.87
C ALA A 33 7.30 -6.53 0.52
N GLN A 34 7.91 -7.09 -0.52
CA GLN A 34 7.93 -6.54 -1.87
C GLN A 34 8.03 -7.66 -2.92
N SER A 35 7.71 -7.32 -4.17
CA SER A 35 7.84 -8.25 -5.30
C SER A 35 9.22 -8.14 -5.95
N THR A 36 9.58 -9.12 -6.77
CA THR A 36 10.81 -9.10 -7.58
C THR A 36 10.76 -8.11 -8.74
N ALA A 37 9.58 -7.92 -9.34
CA ALA A 37 9.40 -7.14 -10.57
C ALA A 37 8.89 -5.70 -10.34
N GLY A 38 8.66 -5.31 -9.09
CA GLY A 38 8.13 -4.01 -8.74
C GLY A 38 8.35 -3.70 -7.27
N GLY A 39 8.78 -2.46 -6.99
CA GLY A 39 9.00 -1.99 -5.62
C GLY A 39 7.75 -2.10 -4.73
N ILE A 40 7.93 -1.84 -3.44
CA ILE A 40 6.92 -2.04 -2.38
C ILE A 40 5.53 -1.48 -2.76
N THR A 41 5.47 -0.31 -3.40
CA THR A 41 4.20 0.33 -3.79
C THR A 41 3.42 -0.50 -4.82
N ARG A 42 4.08 -1.01 -5.87
CA ARG A 42 3.44 -1.82 -6.92
C ARG A 42 2.96 -3.15 -6.36
N PHE A 43 3.78 -3.77 -5.51
CA PHE A 43 3.39 -4.97 -4.78
C PHE A 43 2.12 -4.73 -3.96
N ALA A 44 2.10 -3.66 -3.15
CA ALA A 44 0.94 -3.33 -2.33
C ALA A 44 -0.32 -3.01 -3.16
N GLU A 45 -0.19 -2.27 -4.26
CA GLU A 45 -1.29 -1.98 -5.20
C GLU A 45 -1.88 -3.27 -5.78
N TYR A 46 -1.02 -4.18 -6.25
CA TYR A 46 -1.45 -5.46 -6.80
C TYR A 46 -2.13 -6.35 -5.75
N SER A 47 -1.54 -6.46 -4.55
CA SER A 47 -2.14 -7.18 -3.43
C SER A 47 -3.47 -6.58 -3.00
N MET A 48 -3.62 -5.25 -3.02
CA MET A 48 -4.87 -4.56 -2.72
C MET A 48 -5.98 -4.95 -3.70
N ILE A 49 -5.72 -4.84 -5.01
CA ILE A 49 -6.71 -5.16 -6.04
C ILE A 49 -7.10 -6.64 -5.97
N THR A 50 -6.12 -7.53 -5.89
CA THR A 50 -6.35 -8.98 -5.82
C THR A 50 -7.06 -9.38 -4.53
N LEU A 51 -6.79 -8.72 -3.40
CA LEU A 51 -7.51 -8.93 -2.15
C LEU A 51 -8.97 -8.52 -2.27
N CYS A 52 -9.25 -7.33 -2.81
CA CYS A 52 -10.62 -6.85 -3.04
C CYS A 52 -11.41 -7.81 -3.95
N LEU A 53 -10.79 -8.27 -5.04
CA LEU A 53 -11.40 -9.24 -5.95
C LEU A 53 -11.64 -10.60 -5.28
N SER A 54 -10.63 -11.12 -4.56
CA SER A 54 -10.74 -12.39 -3.84
C SER A 54 -11.84 -12.35 -2.79
N PHE A 55 -11.95 -11.22 -2.07
CA PHE A 55 -12.96 -11.01 -1.05
C PHE A 55 -14.37 -10.90 -1.65
N ALA A 56 -14.53 -10.14 -2.74
CA ALA A 56 -15.80 -9.99 -3.44
C ALA A 56 -16.33 -11.30 -4.03
N LEU A 57 -15.43 -12.17 -4.50
CA LEU A 57 -15.75 -13.40 -5.21
C LEU A 57 -15.53 -14.66 -4.37
N ALA A 58 -15.43 -14.51 -3.05
CA ALA A 58 -15.07 -15.60 -2.16
C ALA A 58 -15.99 -16.84 -2.17
N HIS A 59 -17.29 -16.63 -2.42
CA HIS A 59 -18.31 -17.69 -2.54
C HIS A 59 -18.32 -18.34 -3.94
N GLU A 60 -17.63 -17.75 -4.93
CA GLU A 60 -17.67 -18.26 -6.30
C GLU A 60 -16.84 -19.54 -6.45
N ARG A 61 -17.54 -20.67 -6.57
CA ARG A 61 -16.90 -22.00 -6.70
C ARG A 61 -16.05 -22.15 -7.96
N ARG A 62 -16.30 -21.33 -8.98
CA ARG A 62 -15.52 -21.29 -10.23
C ARG A 62 -14.10 -20.77 -10.02
N ILE A 63 -13.90 -19.92 -9.00
CA ILE A 63 -12.60 -19.35 -8.63
C ILE A 63 -12.02 -20.13 -7.46
N PHE A 64 -12.83 -20.34 -6.43
CA PHE A 64 -12.46 -21.05 -5.21
C PHE A 64 -13.26 -22.34 -5.09
N PRO A 65 -12.75 -23.48 -5.61
CA PRO A 65 -13.49 -24.74 -5.59
C PRO A 65 -13.78 -25.22 -4.16
N LYS A 66 -12.93 -24.85 -3.20
CA LYS A 66 -13.10 -25.11 -1.77
C LYS A 66 -13.05 -23.80 -0.99
N ARG A 67 -13.95 -23.61 -0.03
CA ARG A 67 -14.00 -22.38 0.79
C ARG A 67 -12.71 -22.14 1.57
N PHE A 68 -12.05 -23.21 2.02
CA PHE A 68 -10.75 -23.12 2.70
C PHE A 68 -9.64 -22.49 1.82
N LEU A 69 -9.67 -22.70 0.50
CA LEU A 69 -8.71 -22.05 -0.41
C LEU A 69 -8.88 -20.53 -0.42
N ALA A 70 -10.14 -20.04 -0.37
CA ALA A 70 -10.40 -18.61 -0.28
C ALA A 70 -9.80 -18.01 1.01
N PHE A 71 -9.96 -18.70 2.15
CA PHE A 71 -9.34 -18.29 3.41
C PHE A 71 -7.82 -18.24 3.33
N ILE A 72 -7.17 -19.27 2.79
CA ILE A 72 -5.71 -19.28 2.63
C ILE A 72 -5.24 -18.12 1.78
N ILE A 73 -5.85 -17.93 0.60
CA ILE A 73 -5.43 -16.92 -0.37
C ILE A 73 -5.61 -15.52 0.20
N ILE A 74 -6.76 -15.26 0.84
CA ILE A 74 -7.02 -13.98 1.49
C ILE A 74 -6.08 -13.76 2.67
N GLY A 75 -5.77 -14.80 3.44
CA GLY A 75 -4.78 -14.75 4.51
C GLY A 75 -3.40 -14.37 4.00
N MET A 76 -2.94 -15.00 2.90
CA MET A 76 -1.67 -14.68 2.24
C MET A 76 -1.66 -13.23 1.73
N LEU A 77 -2.69 -12.81 1.00
CA LEU A 77 -2.79 -11.44 0.47
C LEU A 77 -2.82 -10.39 1.58
N THR A 78 -3.61 -10.64 2.63
CA THR A 78 -3.71 -9.76 3.81
C THR A 78 -2.36 -9.70 4.53
N GLY A 79 -1.74 -10.84 4.80
CA GLY A 79 -0.42 -10.90 5.46
C GLY A 79 0.67 -10.19 4.66
N GLY A 80 0.75 -10.44 3.35
CA GLY A 80 1.70 -9.76 2.47
C GLY A 80 1.50 -8.25 2.47
N LEU A 81 0.26 -7.78 2.41
CA LEU A 81 -0.04 -6.35 2.43
C LEU A 81 0.29 -5.69 3.77
N ILE A 82 0.04 -6.37 4.90
CA ILE A 82 0.42 -5.89 6.24
C ILE A 82 1.94 -5.73 6.32
N LEU A 83 2.68 -6.74 5.85
CA LEU A 83 4.15 -6.73 5.85
C LEU A 83 4.75 -5.72 4.85
N ALA A 84 4.01 -5.32 3.83
CA ALA A 84 4.38 -4.21 2.94
C ALA A 84 4.34 -2.85 3.66
N GLN A 85 3.60 -2.74 4.77
CA GLN A 85 3.48 -1.53 5.60
C GLN A 85 3.07 -0.27 4.81
N GLN A 86 2.24 -0.43 3.77
CA GLN A 86 1.74 0.68 2.96
C GLN A 86 0.33 1.06 3.40
N ARG A 87 0.15 2.31 3.87
CA ARG A 87 -1.11 2.78 4.47
C ARG A 87 -2.20 3.11 3.45
N ALA A 88 -1.81 3.65 2.29
CA ALA A 88 -2.75 4.14 1.29
C ALA A 88 -3.65 3.03 0.74
N GLN A 89 -3.12 1.82 0.61
CA GLN A 89 -3.81 0.65 0.05
C GLN A 89 -4.90 0.14 1.00
N TRP A 90 -4.70 0.26 2.31
CA TRP A 90 -5.75 -0.07 3.29
C TRP A 90 -6.97 0.84 3.16
N LEU A 91 -6.77 2.12 2.79
CA LEU A 91 -7.88 3.05 2.53
C LEU A 91 -8.75 2.58 1.36
N GLY A 92 -8.19 1.87 0.38
CA GLY A 92 -8.94 1.26 -0.71
C GLY A 92 -9.68 -0.02 -0.30
N ILE A 93 -9.10 -0.84 0.59
CA ILE A 93 -9.69 -2.11 1.03
C ILE A 93 -10.81 -1.92 2.03
N ILE A 94 -10.66 -1.00 2.99
CA ILE A 94 -11.65 -0.79 4.06
C ILE A 94 -13.08 -0.63 3.54
N PRO A 95 -13.39 0.27 2.58
CA PRO A 95 -14.77 0.42 2.10
C PRO A 95 -15.30 -0.85 1.43
N VAL A 96 -14.47 -1.54 0.63
CA VAL A 96 -14.84 -2.81 -0.01
C VAL A 96 -15.12 -3.88 1.04
N ALA A 97 -14.23 -4.01 2.03
CA ALA A 97 -14.35 -4.97 3.12
C ALA A 97 -15.59 -4.73 3.98
N LEU A 98 -15.91 -3.47 4.30
CA LEU A 98 -17.12 -3.14 5.07
C LEU A 98 -18.39 -3.40 4.25
N ILE A 99 -18.48 -2.88 3.02
CA ILE A 99 -19.70 -3.01 2.20
C ILE A 99 -19.98 -4.48 1.89
N ILE A 100 -18.98 -5.23 1.41
CA ILE A 100 -19.15 -6.64 1.02
C ILE A 100 -19.20 -7.54 2.25
N GLY A 101 -18.38 -7.25 3.27
CA GLY A 101 -18.28 -8.07 4.47
C GLY A 101 -19.57 -8.04 5.29
N PHE A 102 -20.19 -6.88 5.47
CA PHE A 102 -21.48 -6.81 6.16
C PHE A 102 -22.64 -7.40 5.35
N LYS A 103 -22.64 -7.22 4.02
CA LYS A 103 -23.75 -7.69 3.19
C LYS A 103 -23.70 -9.19 2.86
N ARG A 104 -22.51 -9.78 2.76
CA ARG A 104 -22.34 -11.12 2.18
C ARG A 104 -21.34 -11.99 2.93
N GLU A 105 -20.16 -11.47 3.26
CA GLU A 105 -19.01 -12.29 3.68
C GLU A 105 -18.56 -11.99 5.12
N ARG A 106 -19.51 -11.98 6.07
CA ARG A 106 -19.27 -11.65 7.49
C ARG A 106 -18.17 -12.49 8.15
N TRP A 107 -18.10 -13.77 7.83
CA TRP A 107 -17.06 -14.67 8.35
C TRP A 107 -15.66 -14.33 7.83
N MET A 108 -15.57 -13.90 6.58
CA MET A 108 -14.27 -13.55 5.99
C MET A 108 -13.83 -12.16 6.42
N LEU A 109 -14.77 -11.25 6.67
CA LEU A 109 -14.48 -9.99 7.33
C LEU A 109 -13.86 -10.24 8.72
N GLY A 110 -14.51 -11.09 9.53
CA GLY A 110 -13.98 -11.49 10.83
C GLY A 110 -12.59 -12.13 10.74
N TYR A 111 -12.35 -12.98 9.74
CA TYR A 111 -11.04 -13.56 9.48
C TYR A 111 -9.98 -12.52 9.11
N ILE A 112 -10.27 -11.58 8.20
CA ILE A 112 -9.33 -10.50 7.85
C ILE A 112 -9.01 -9.66 9.09
N MET A 113 -10.01 -9.34 9.92
CA MET A 113 -9.81 -8.61 11.17
C MET A 113 -8.96 -9.40 12.16
N ALA A 114 -9.18 -10.72 12.29
CA ALA A 114 -8.40 -11.59 13.16
C ALA A 114 -6.94 -11.71 12.70
N VAL A 115 -6.69 -11.92 11.41
CA VAL A 115 -5.33 -11.97 10.84
C VAL A 115 -4.62 -10.62 11.01
N SER A 116 -5.32 -9.52 10.73
CA SER A 116 -4.76 -8.17 10.86
C SER A 116 -4.45 -7.81 12.31
N GLY A 117 -5.38 -8.10 13.22
CA GLY A 117 -5.21 -7.90 14.66
C GLY A 117 -4.08 -8.75 15.22
N GLY A 118 -4.05 -10.05 14.87
CA GLY A 118 -2.99 -10.98 15.28
C GLY A 118 -1.61 -10.48 14.85
N LEU A 119 -1.41 -10.21 13.55
CA LEU A 119 -0.12 -9.73 13.05
C LEU A 119 0.30 -8.40 13.69
N THR A 120 -0.65 -7.50 13.98
CA THR A 120 -0.36 -6.23 14.65
C THR A 120 0.08 -6.42 16.10
N LEU A 121 -0.45 -7.42 16.81
CA LEU A 121 -0.07 -7.73 18.18
C LEU A 121 1.30 -8.41 18.27
N PHE A 122 1.60 -9.34 17.35
CA PHE A 122 2.84 -10.11 17.38
C PHE A 122 4.05 -9.37 16.81
N LEU A 123 3.86 -8.42 15.89
CA LEU A 123 4.96 -7.74 15.21
C LEU A 123 5.09 -6.28 15.66
N ARG A 124 6.10 -6.01 16.50
CA ARG A 124 6.39 -4.68 17.06
C ARG A 124 6.54 -3.59 15.99
N THR A 125 7.14 -3.92 14.84
CA THR A 125 7.31 -3.01 13.70
C THR A 125 5.98 -2.58 13.08
N ILE A 126 4.97 -3.46 13.07
CA ILE A 126 3.64 -3.12 12.58
C ILE A 126 2.90 -2.27 13.60
N ARG A 127 3.01 -2.61 14.89
CA ARG A 127 2.40 -1.84 15.98
C ARG A 127 2.84 -0.37 15.97
N SER A 128 4.14 -0.10 15.83
CA SER A 128 4.65 1.29 15.73
C SER A 128 4.15 2.02 14.47
N ARG A 129 3.98 1.28 13.36
CA ARG A 129 3.37 1.79 12.12
C ARG A 129 1.85 1.96 12.19
N MET A 130 1.18 1.35 13.17
CA MET A 130 -0.25 1.56 13.40
C MET A 130 -0.51 2.74 14.34
N GLN A 131 0.36 2.96 15.33
CA GLN A 131 0.34 4.16 16.18
C GLN A 131 0.54 5.46 15.39
N THR A 132 1.03 5.37 14.16
CA THR A 132 1.17 6.54 13.28
C THR A 132 -0.12 6.88 12.53
N PHE A 133 -1.17 6.06 12.61
CA PHE A 133 -2.52 6.45 12.18
C PHE A 133 -3.19 7.43 13.14
N SER A 134 -2.85 7.42 14.45
CA SER A 134 -3.41 8.39 15.39
C SER A 134 -2.84 9.80 15.21
N ASN A 135 -1.64 9.92 14.62
CA ASN A 135 -0.97 11.18 14.29
C ASN A 135 -0.71 11.30 12.79
N LEU A 136 -1.77 11.21 11.97
CA LEU A 136 -1.72 11.27 10.50
C LEU A 136 -0.89 12.46 9.96
N LEU A 137 -1.01 13.63 10.60
CA LEU A 137 -0.33 14.88 10.23
C LEU A 137 1.16 14.87 10.57
N SER A 138 1.57 14.27 11.69
CA SER A 138 2.96 14.31 12.16
C SER A 138 3.91 13.50 11.28
N TYR A 139 3.40 12.49 10.57
CA TYR A 139 4.19 11.60 9.69
C TYR A 139 4.05 11.93 8.20
N THR A 140 3.30 12.99 7.84
CA THR A 140 3.28 13.59 6.49
C THR A 140 4.22 14.80 6.36
N THR A 141 4.85 15.21 7.46
CA THR A 141 5.74 16.38 7.59
C THR A 141 6.71 16.55 6.41
N GLY A 142 7.36 15.47 5.97
CA GLY A 142 8.24 15.48 4.80
C GLY A 142 7.61 16.10 3.54
N ARG A 143 6.39 15.67 3.18
CA ARG A 143 5.68 16.10 1.95
C ARG A 143 4.96 17.43 2.14
N LEU A 144 4.42 17.69 3.33
CA LEU A 144 3.75 18.96 3.63
C LEU A 144 4.75 20.12 3.61
N ASP A 145 5.96 19.91 4.15
CA ASP A 145 7.05 20.89 4.07
C ASP A 145 7.46 21.15 2.62
N ILE A 146 7.44 20.11 1.77
CA ILE A 146 7.72 20.23 0.34
C ILE A 146 6.66 21.08 -0.36
N TRP A 147 5.38 20.78 -0.14
CA TRP A 147 4.28 21.55 -0.70
C TRP A 147 4.23 22.98 -0.17
N HIS A 148 4.57 23.19 1.10
CA HIS A 148 4.65 24.51 1.70
C HIS A 148 5.80 25.33 1.08
N GLY A 149 6.99 24.74 0.95
CA GLY A 149 8.12 25.34 0.24
C GLY A 149 7.80 25.63 -1.22
N ALA A 150 7.16 24.70 -1.93
CA ALA A 150 6.77 24.90 -3.31
C ALA A 150 5.73 26.02 -3.47
N ARG A 151 4.72 26.09 -2.58
CA ARG A 151 3.71 27.15 -2.58
C ARG A 151 4.32 28.53 -2.43
N THR A 152 5.31 28.68 -1.54
CA THR A 152 5.98 29.98 -1.34
C THR A 152 6.83 30.42 -2.55
N LEU A 153 7.34 29.47 -3.35
CA LEU A 153 8.06 29.75 -4.58
C LEU A 153 7.13 30.00 -5.78
N LEU A 154 6.01 29.30 -5.86
CA LEU A 154 5.01 29.46 -6.94
C LEU A 154 4.58 30.92 -7.10
N PHE A 155 4.34 31.61 -5.98
CA PHE A 155 3.93 33.02 -6.00
C PHE A 155 5.05 34.00 -6.35
N LYS A 156 6.32 33.59 -6.29
CA LYS A 156 7.45 34.46 -6.67
C LYS A 156 7.67 34.52 -8.17
N ARG A 157 7.47 33.41 -8.87
CA ARG A 157 7.60 33.32 -10.34
C ARG A 157 6.52 32.40 -10.93
N PRO A 158 5.26 32.87 -11.00
CA PRO A 158 4.14 32.03 -11.38
C PRO A 158 4.13 31.62 -12.86
N ILE A 159 4.80 32.38 -13.74
CA ILE A 159 4.70 32.18 -15.19
C ILE A 159 5.88 31.38 -15.76
N LEU A 160 7.12 31.72 -15.37
CA LEU A 160 8.34 31.16 -15.96
C LEU A 160 9.13 30.24 -15.02
N GLY A 161 8.68 30.06 -13.78
CA GLY A 161 9.39 29.22 -12.81
C GLY A 161 10.80 29.74 -12.48
N PHE A 162 11.69 28.83 -12.08
CA PHE A 162 13.07 29.16 -11.68
C PHE A 162 14.14 28.50 -12.57
N GLY A 163 13.78 27.64 -13.52
CA GLY A 163 14.71 26.97 -14.40
C GLY A 163 15.16 25.60 -13.84
N PRO A 164 15.63 24.67 -14.70
CA PRO A 164 15.87 23.30 -14.32
C PRO A 164 16.91 23.13 -13.23
N ARG A 165 16.66 22.23 -12.28
CA ARG A 165 17.54 21.88 -11.14
C ARG A 165 17.88 23.04 -10.21
N THR A 166 17.13 24.14 -10.24
CA THR A 166 17.36 25.26 -9.31
C THR A 166 16.81 25.02 -7.90
N TYR A 167 16.01 23.98 -7.71
CA TYR A 167 15.35 23.60 -6.45
C TYR A 167 16.24 23.64 -5.18
N PRO A 168 17.50 23.16 -5.20
CA PRO A 168 18.40 23.23 -4.03
C PRO A 168 18.88 24.65 -3.70
N VAL A 169 18.81 25.56 -4.67
CA VAL A 169 19.26 26.95 -4.57
C VAL A 169 18.12 27.85 -4.13
N VAL A 170 16.92 27.68 -4.70
CA VAL A 170 15.79 28.59 -4.44
C VAL A 170 15.04 28.28 -3.14
N SER A 171 15.12 27.05 -2.64
CA SER A 171 14.43 26.65 -1.42
C SER A 171 15.40 26.18 -0.32
N PRO A 172 15.58 26.98 0.76
CA PRO A 172 16.38 26.56 1.91
C PRO A 172 15.78 25.35 2.65
N ILE A 173 14.47 25.15 2.56
CA ILE A 173 13.75 24.01 3.17
C ILE A 173 14.03 22.70 2.42
N LEU A 174 14.29 22.80 1.11
CA LEU A 174 14.37 21.65 0.19
C LEU A 174 15.81 21.28 -0.17
N LYS A 175 16.77 22.18 0.09
CA LYS A 175 18.21 22.00 -0.17
C LYS A 175 18.77 20.66 0.31
N ASN A 176 18.28 20.14 1.45
CA ASN A 176 18.77 18.89 2.05
C ASN A 176 17.78 17.71 1.94
N ARG A 177 16.68 17.83 1.18
CA ARG A 177 15.62 16.81 1.13
C ARG A 177 15.58 15.95 -0.15
N GLY A 178 16.51 16.18 -1.08
CA GLY A 178 16.67 15.37 -2.30
C GLY A 178 15.49 15.43 -3.28
N THR A 179 15.53 14.62 -4.34
CA THR A 179 14.48 14.49 -5.38
C THR A 179 13.27 13.66 -4.93
N TRP A 180 12.84 13.83 -3.67
CA TRP A 180 11.78 13.00 -3.09
C TRP A 180 10.42 13.21 -3.79
N HIS A 181 10.15 12.36 -4.78
CA HIS A 181 8.83 12.04 -5.35
C HIS A 181 7.99 13.22 -5.86
N SER A 182 8.60 14.32 -6.29
CA SER A 182 7.86 15.39 -6.94
C SER A 182 8.54 15.82 -8.21
N ASP A 183 8.67 14.87 -9.13
CA ASP A 183 9.04 15.17 -10.52
C ASP A 183 8.11 16.24 -11.10
N TYR A 184 6.84 16.30 -10.67
CA TYR A 184 5.92 17.35 -11.09
C TYR A 184 6.28 18.76 -10.57
N ILE A 185 6.65 18.91 -9.28
CA ILE A 185 7.13 20.20 -8.75
C ILE A 185 8.48 20.54 -9.35
N GLN A 186 9.32 19.52 -9.57
CA GLN A 186 10.59 19.68 -10.25
C GLN A 186 10.36 20.16 -11.68
N THR A 187 9.51 19.54 -12.50
CA THR A 187 9.21 19.96 -13.89
C THR A 187 8.49 21.31 -13.98
N TYR A 188 7.69 21.71 -12.97
CA TYR A 188 7.06 23.03 -12.96
C TYR A 188 8.05 24.15 -12.57
N MET A 189 9.01 23.85 -11.69
CA MET A 189 10.01 24.81 -11.24
C MET A 189 11.28 24.79 -12.10
N ASP A 190 11.51 23.68 -12.80
CA ASP A 190 12.42 23.53 -13.91
C ASP A 190 11.94 24.36 -15.12
#